data_AF-A0A0G1CQW9-F1
#
_entry.id   AF-A0A0G1CQW9-F1
#
_cell.length_a   1.000
_cell.length_b   1.000
_cell.length_c   1.000
_cell.angle_alpha   90.00
_cell.angle_beta   90.00
_cell.angle_gamma   90.00
#
_symmetry.space_group_name_H-M   'P 1'
#
loop_
_entity.id
_entity.type
_entity.pdbx_description
1 polymer ?
#
loop_
_entity_poly.entity_id
_entity_poly.type
_entity_poly.pdbx_seq_one_letter_code
_entity_poly.pdbx_strand_id
1 'polypeptide(L)'
;MYNHLLYFTYWLFNSAVLYGASALFPSEVVLGNWRFGGLESAIYAGFWVTFFIWVLWDFALAKGVKFDSGVVTFGYFWTANIFAFWLVSRFSEYAGLGITSYLWALTLGLAAYLMQRFAWRIVVGKKAV
;
A
#
# COMPACT_ATOMS: atom_id res chain seq x y z
N MET A 1 -2.11 -9.74 18.71
CA MET A 1 -3.32 -8.92 18.61
C MET A 1 -3.36 -8.34 17.20
N TYR A 2 -4.26 -8.82 16.34
CA TYR A 2 -4.45 -8.19 15.03
C TYR A 2 -4.88 -6.75 15.29
N ASN A 3 -4.02 -5.80 14.93
CA ASN A 3 -4.30 -4.40 15.18
C ASN A 3 -5.19 -3.93 14.03
N HIS A 4 -6.49 -4.24 14.12
CA HIS A 4 -7.49 -3.87 13.11
C HIS A 4 -7.47 -2.36 12.83
N LEU A 5 -7.19 -1.57 13.86
CA LEU A 5 -6.98 -0.13 13.74
C LEU A 5 -5.78 0.19 12.85
N LEU A 6 -4.67 -0.53 13.00
CA LEU A 6 -3.47 -0.36 12.18
C LEU A 6 -3.72 -0.69 10.71
N TYR A 7 -4.42 -1.81 10.46
CA TYR A 7 -4.85 -2.18 9.11
C TYR A 7 -5.71 -1.08 8.49
N PHE A 8 -6.74 -0.64 9.24
CA PHE A 8 -7.67 0.39 8.78
C PHE A 8 -6.98 1.73 8.50
N THR A 9 -6.12 2.21 9.40
CA THR A 9 -5.33 3.43 9.18
C THR A 9 -4.44 3.31 7.95
N TYR A 10 -3.82 2.14 7.75
CA TYR A 10 -2.95 1.94 6.61
C TYR A 10 -3.73 1.89 5.29
N TRP A 11 -4.89 1.25 5.28
CA TRP A 11 -5.83 1.31 4.16
C TRP A 11 -6.25 2.73 3.80
N LEU A 12 -6.62 3.55 4.80
CA LEU A 12 -6.94 4.95 4.54
C LEU A 12 -5.77 5.72 3.92
N PHE A 13 -4.55 5.49 4.40
CA PHE A 13 -3.36 6.12 3.84
C PHE A 13 -3.05 5.65 2.42
N ASN A 14 -3.15 4.35 2.13
CA ASN A 14 -2.96 3.85 0.76
C ASN A 14 -4.01 4.44 -0.19
N SER A 15 -5.26 4.55 0.27
CA SER A 15 -6.34 5.19 -0.50
C SER A 15 -6.04 6.67 -0.78
N ALA A 16 -5.56 7.40 0.23
CA ALA A 16 -5.16 8.81 0.08
C ALA A 16 -3.94 8.99 -0.84
N VAL A 17 -2.94 8.11 -0.75
CA VAL A 17 -1.77 8.10 -1.64
C VAL A 17 -2.21 7.89 -3.08
N LEU A 18 -3.08 6.92 -3.34
CA LEU A 18 -3.59 6.65 -4.69
C LEU A 18 -4.40 7.82 -5.24
N TYR A 19 -5.34 8.34 -4.45
CA TYR A 19 -6.16 9.47 -4.87
C TYR A 19 -5.32 10.71 -5.16
N GLY A 20 -4.37 11.03 -4.26
CA GLY A 20 -3.44 12.13 -4.45
C GLY A 20 -2.51 11.95 -5.65
N ALA A 21 -1.99 10.74 -5.85
CA ALA A 21 -1.13 10.43 -7.01
C ALA A 21 -1.90 10.56 -8.33
N SER A 22 -3.15 10.09 -8.38
CA SER A 22 -3.99 10.23 -9.58
C SER A 22 -4.37 11.69 -9.86
N ALA A 23 -4.61 12.49 -8.82
CA ALA A 23 -4.90 13.91 -8.96
C ALA A 23 -3.68 14.71 -9.48
N LEU A 24 -2.47 14.34 -9.06
CA LEU A 24 -1.23 15.03 -9.45
C LEU A 24 -0.67 14.51 -10.79
N PHE A 25 -0.84 13.22 -11.08
CA PHE A 25 -0.26 12.53 -12.23
C PHE A 25 -1.32 11.66 -12.93
N PRO A 26 -2.39 12.25 -13.48
CA PRO A 26 -3.54 11.50 -14.01
C PRO A 26 -3.21 10.68 -15.27
N SER A 27 -2.15 11.01 -16.01
CA SER A 27 -1.67 10.20 -17.14
C SER A 27 -0.98 8.92 -16.68
N GLU A 28 -0.48 8.90 -15.44
CA GLU A 28 0.43 7.89 -14.93
C GLU A 28 -0.22 6.94 -13.93
N VAL A 29 -1.08 7.50 -13.07
CA VAL A 29 -1.85 6.77 -12.06
C VAL A 29 -3.32 7.01 -12.37
N VAL A 30 -3.93 6.04 -13.03
CA VAL A 30 -5.31 6.11 -13.47
C VAL A 30 -6.19 5.44 -12.43
N LEU A 31 -7.18 6.18 -11.94
CA LEU A 31 -8.22 5.67 -11.08
C LEU A 31 -9.57 5.74 -11.77
N GLY A 32 -10.32 4.64 -11.69
CA GLY A 32 -11.62 4.52 -12.33
C GLY A 32 -11.64 3.40 -13.36
N ASN A 33 -12.83 2.82 -13.54
CA ASN A 33 -13.12 1.90 -14.62
C ASN A 33 -14.63 1.97 -14.94
N TRP A 34 -15.13 1.02 -15.73
CA TRP A 34 -16.55 0.95 -16.10
C TRP A 34 -17.49 0.74 -14.89
N ARG A 35 -16.96 0.29 -13.75
CA ARG A 35 -17.72 -0.05 -12.54
C ARG A 35 -17.59 0.97 -11.41
N PHE A 36 -16.40 1.54 -11.23
CA PHE A 36 -16.05 2.41 -10.11
C PHE A 36 -15.62 3.81 -10.58
N GLY A 37 -16.06 4.83 -9.86
CA GLY A 37 -15.51 6.18 -10.00
C GLY A 37 -14.08 6.27 -9.46
N GLY A 38 -13.41 7.41 -9.67
CA GLY A 38 -12.02 7.61 -9.25
C GLY A 38 -11.82 7.48 -7.73
N LEU A 39 -12.72 8.09 -6.92
CA LEU A 39 -12.64 8.00 -5.46
C LEU A 39 -12.89 6.58 -4.94
N GLU A 40 -13.91 5.90 -5.48
CA GLU A 40 -14.25 4.53 -5.12
C GLU A 40 -13.09 3.58 -5.48
N SER A 41 -12.51 3.76 -6.66
CA SER A 41 -11.33 3.01 -7.11
C SER A 41 -10.14 3.25 -6.18
N ALA A 42 -9.92 4.47 -5.69
CA ALA A 42 -8.87 4.74 -4.72
C ALA A 42 -9.06 3.93 -3.44
N ILE A 43 -10.28 3.87 -2.93
CA ILE A 43 -10.64 3.15 -1.71
C ILE A 43 -10.50 1.64 -1.93
N TYR A 44 -11.05 1.10 -3.02
CA TYR A 44 -10.99 -0.33 -3.33
C TYR A 44 -9.56 -0.81 -3.64
N ALA A 45 -8.82 -0.09 -4.48
CA ALA A 45 -7.43 -0.40 -4.75
C ALA A 45 -6.58 -0.26 -3.49
N GLY A 46 -6.80 0.79 -2.68
CA GLY A 46 -6.14 0.97 -1.40
C GLY A 46 -6.37 -0.23 -0.46
N PHE A 47 -7.58 -0.79 -0.45
CA PHE A 47 -7.89 -1.99 0.33
C PHE A 47 -7.06 -3.18 -0.12
N TRP A 48 -7.05 -3.45 -1.43
CA TRP A 48 -6.30 -4.58 -1.98
C TRP A 48 -4.80 -4.44 -1.77
N VAL A 49 -4.24 -3.24 -1.94
CA VAL A 49 -2.82 -2.97 -1.67
C VAL A 49 -2.51 -3.30 -0.20
N THR A 50 -3.30 -2.79 0.74
CA THR A 50 -3.11 -3.09 2.16
C THR A 50 -3.25 -4.58 2.46
N PHE A 51 -4.24 -5.24 1.86
CA PHE A 51 -4.47 -6.68 2.01
C PHE A 51 -3.23 -7.49 1.60
N PHE A 52 -2.67 -7.25 0.42
CA PHE A 52 -1.48 -7.99 -0.05
C PHE A 52 -0.26 -7.74 0.83
N ILE A 53 -0.07 -6.50 1.31
CA ILE A 53 1.04 -6.19 2.23
C ILE A 53 0.87 -6.94 3.54
N TRP A 54 -0.36 -7.05 4.04
CA TRP A 54 -0.65 -7.80 5.26
C TRP A 54 -0.43 -9.31 5.08
N VAL A 55 -0.88 -9.88 3.96
CA VAL A 55 -0.63 -11.29 3.61
C VAL A 55 0.87 -11.57 3.55
N LEU A 56 1.64 -10.69 2.91
CA LEU A 56 3.10 -10.82 2.88
C LEU A 56 3.68 -10.71 4.28
N TRP A 57 3.25 -9.74 5.09
CA TRP A 57 3.75 -9.59 6.45
C TRP A 57 3.49 -10.84 7.30
N ASP A 58 2.26 -11.37 7.28
CA ASP A 58 1.90 -12.61 7.98
C ASP A 58 2.73 -13.79 7.48
N PHE A 59 3.01 -13.88 6.17
CA PHE A 59 3.89 -14.91 5.61
C PHE A 59 5.33 -14.80 6.13
N ALA A 60 5.90 -13.60 6.21
CA ALA A 60 7.25 -13.41 6.76
C ALA A 60 7.31 -13.75 8.26
N LEU A 61 6.29 -13.38 9.03
CA LEU A 61 6.19 -13.78 10.44
C LEU A 61 6.11 -15.30 10.59
N ALA A 62 5.31 -15.97 9.74
CA ALA A 62 5.20 -17.43 9.73
C ALA A 62 6.53 -18.13 9.36
N LYS A 63 7.40 -17.47 8.58
CA LYS A 63 8.75 -17.95 8.26
C LYS A 63 9.81 -17.58 9.31
N GLY A 64 9.43 -16.90 10.40
CA GLY A 64 10.34 -16.53 11.48
C GLY A 64 11.26 -15.37 11.14
N VAL A 65 10.90 -14.53 10.15
CA VAL A 65 11.67 -13.31 9.83
C VAL A 65 11.58 -12.34 11.00
N LYS A 66 12.74 -11.86 11.47
CA LYS A 66 12.83 -10.88 12.55
C LYS A 66 13.02 -9.47 11.99
N PHE A 67 12.17 -8.54 12.43
CA PHE A 67 12.16 -7.15 11.99
C PHE A 67 12.93 -6.25 12.97
N ASP A 68 14.15 -6.67 13.35
CA ASP A 68 14.92 -6.05 14.42
C ASP A 68 15.78 -4.85 13.93
N SER A 69 16.05 -4.79 12.63
CA SER A 69 16.83 -3.73 12.00
C SER A 69 15.96 -2.84 11.12
N GLY A 70 16.14 -1.52 11.24
CA GLY A 70 15.45 -0.55 10.38
C GLY A 70 15.70 -0.78 8.89
N VAL A 71 16.86 -1.34 8.50
CA VAL A 71 17.17 -1.68 7.11
C VAL A 71 16.36 -2.90 6.64
N VAL A 72 16.22 -3.92 7.49
CA VAL A 72 15.43 -5.12 7.17
C VAL A 72 13.96 -4.76 7.05
N THR A 73 13.44 -3.95 7.99
CA THR A 73 12.07 -3.46 7.96
C THR A 73 11.82 -2.58 6.73
N PHE A 74 12.72 -1.65 6.43
CA PHE A 74 12.63 -0.84 5.21
C PHE A 74 12.61 -1.72 3.96
N GLY A 75 13.61 -2.59 3.78
CA GLY A 75 13.75 -3.42 2.58
C GLY A 75 12.54 -4.33 2.39
N TYR A 76 12.05 -4.95 3.47
CA TYR A 76 10.89 -5.82 3.41
C TYR A 76 9.61 -5.08 3.06
N PHE A 77 9.27 -4.04 3.83
CA PHE A 77 7.98 -3.37 3.63
C PHE A 77 7.97 -2.54 2.36
N TRP A 78 9.09 -1.94 1.96
CA TRP A 78 9.16 -1.25 0.68
C TRP A 78 8.97 -2.22 -0.49
N THR A 79 9.63 -3.38 -0.49
CA THR A 79 9.44 -4.39 -1.55
C THR A 79 8.03 -4.97 -1.55
N ALA A 80 7.45 -5.22 -0.37
CA ALA A 80 6.05 -5.66 -0.25
C ALA A 80 5.07 -4.62 -0.81
N ASN A 81 5.29 -3.34 -0.53
CA ASN A 81 4.51 -2.24 -1.08
C ASN A 81 4.61 -2.20 -2.62
N ILE A 82 5.82 -2.25 -3.17
CA ILE A 82 6.04 -2.27 -4.63
C ILE A 82 5.28 -3.42 -5.28
N PHE A 83 5.43 -4.62 -4.73
CA PHE A 83 4.76 -5.81 -5.24
C PHE A 83 3.24 -5.65 -5.16
N ALA A 84 2.70 -5.14 -4.06
CA ALA A 84 1.28 -4.93 -3.89
C ALA A 84 0.71 -3.93 -4.91
N PHE A 85 1.33 -2.76 -5.10
CA PHE A 85 0.86 -1.79 -6.11
C PHE A 85 0.93 -2.36 -7.54
N TRP A 86 2.04 -3.02 -7.86
CA TRP A 86 2.20 -3.66 -9.16
C TRP A 86 1.13 -4.73 -9.38
N LEU A 87 0.92 -5.61 -8.40
CA LEU A 87 -0.05 -6.68 -8.47
C LEU A 87 -1.48 -6.13 -8.63
N VAL A 88 -1.86 -5.16 -7.80
CA VAL A 88 -3.19 -4.52 -7.87
C VAL A 88 -3.44 -3.83 -9.21
N SER A 89 -2.41 -3.22 -9.79
CA SER A 89 -2.53 -2.61 -11.12
C SER A 89 -2.76 -3.62 -12.26
N ARG A 90 -2.43 -4.90 -12.07
CA ARG A 90 -2.64 -5.95 -13.08
C ARG A 90 -4.09 -6.39 -13.21
N PHE A 91 -4.91 -6.13 -12.20
CA PHE A 91 -6.35 -6.38 -12.23
C PHE A 91 -7.14 -5.08 -12.09
N SER A 92 -6.73 -4.06 -12.86
CA SER A 92 -7.37 -2.74 -12.94
C SER A 92 -8.88 -2.81 -13.26
N GLU A 93 -9.32 -3.85 -13.97
CA GLU A 93 -10.73 -4.12 -14.23
C GLU A 93 -11.55 -4.34 -12.95
N TYR A 94 -10.92 -4.85 -11.89
CA TYR A 94 -11.57 -5.14 -10.60
C TYR A 94 -11.25 -4.10 -9.53
N ALA A 95 -9.99 -3.64 -9.45
CA ALA A 95 -9.56 -2.70 -8.41
C ALA A 95 -9.72 -1.23 -8.83
N GLY A 96 -9.85 -0.95 -10.13
CA GLY A 96 -9.93 0.41 -10.65
C GLY A 96 -8.62 1.18 -10.62
N LEU A 97 -7.48 0.51 -10.39
CA LEU A 97 -6.14 1.11 -10.40
C LEU A 97 -5.37 0.68 -11.65
N GLY A 98 -4.95 1.65 -12.46
CA GLY A 98 -3.97 1.47 -13.53
C GLY A 98 -2.71 2.28 -13.25
N ILE A 99 -1.55 1.70 -13.54
CA ILE A 99 -0.27 2.42 -13.56
C ILE A 99 0.40 2.21 -14.92
N THR A 100 1.00 3.26 -15.48
CA THR A 100 1.63 3.23 -16.82
C THR A 100 2.90 2.41 -16.88
N SER A 101 3.66 2.37 -15.79
CA SER A 101 4.96 1.70 -15.75
C SER A 101 5.29 1.15 -14.37
N TYR A 102 6.25 0.21 -14.35
CA TYR A 102 6.77 -0.34 -13.10
C TYR A 102 7.45 0.73 -12.21
N LEU A 103 7.96 1.82 -12.79
CA LEU A 103 8.54 2.92 -12.02
C LEU A 103 7.51 3.57 -11.10
N TRP A 104 6.23 3.62 -11.50
CA TRP A 104 5.18 4.11 -10.63
C TRP A 104 4.88 3.18 -9.46
N ALA A 105 5.04 1.86 -9.62
CA ALA A 105 4.98 0.94 -8.49
C ALA A 105 6.11 1.18 -7.49
N LEU A 106 7.33 1.52 -7.96
CA LEU A 106 8.45 1.91 -7.11
C LEU A 106 8.15 3.19 -6.31
N THR A 107 7.68 4.23 -7.01
CA THR A 107 7.37 5.53 -6.41
C THR A 107 6.21 5.45 -5.42
N LEU A 108 5.09 4.83 -5.83
CA LEU A 108 3.93 4.60 -4.95
C LEU A 108 4.31 3.71 -3.77
N GLY A 109 5.13 2.68 -4.01
CA GLY A 109 5.58 1.80 -2.95
C GLY A 109 6.44 2.51 -1.90
N LEU A 110 7.28 3.47 -2.33
CA LEU A 110 8.05 4.30 -1.41
C LEU A 110 7.14 5.25 -0.62
N ALA A 111 6.21 5.94 -1.31
CA ALA A 111 5.26 6.84 -0.66
C ALA A 111 4.40 6.11 0.38
N ALA A 112 3.89 4.94 0.03
CA ALA A 112 3.08 4.12 0.91
C ALA A 112 3.89 3.55 2.08
N TYR A 113 5.16 3.19 1.90
CA TYR A 113 6.03 2.82 3.03
C TYR A 113 6.21 3.98 4.03
N LEU A 114 6.43 5.21 3.55
CA LEU A 114 6.54 6.38 4.42
C LEU A 114 5.24 6.60 5.21
N MET A 115 4.09 6.47 4.54
CA MET A 115 2.78 6.56 5.19
C MET A 115 2.54 5.41 6.16
N GLN A 116 2.95 4.19 5.83
CA GLN A 116 2.88 3.02 6.70
C GLN A 116 3.64 3.27 8.00
N ARG A 117 4.86 3.80 7.91
CA ARG A 117 5.66 4.16 9.09
C ARG A 117 5.00 5.25 9.91
N PHE A 118 4.35 6.21 9.26
CA PHE A 118 3.57 7.23 9.94
C PHE A 118 2.35 6.64 10.67
N ALA A 119 1.63 5.70 10.04
CA ALA A 119 0.50 4.99 10.65
C ALA A 119 0.94 4.22 11.90
N TRP A 120 2.07 3.52 11.83
CA TRP A 120 2.65 2.80 12.97
C TRP A 120 2.97 3.73 14.13
N ARG A 121 3.55 4.90 13.86
CA ARG A 121 3.83 5.90 14.89
C ARG A 121 2.57 6.43 15.56
N ILE A 122 1.49 6.63 14.82
CA ILE A 122 0.21 7.11 15.36
C ILE A 122 -0.49 6.04 16.19
N VAL A 123 -0.58 4.82 15.66
CA VAL A 123 -1.43 3.76 16.23
C VAL A 123 -0.72 2.92 17.29
N VAL A 124 0.57 2.64 17.10
CA VAL A 124 1.36 1.76 17.99
C VAL A 124 2.26 2.58 18.94
N GLY A 125 2.51 3.85 18.63
CA GLY A 125 3.36 4.75 19.41
C GLY A 125 4.86 4.55 19.16
N LYS A 126 5.69 5.43 19.73
CA LYS A 126 7.15 5.55 19.50
C LYS A 126 8.00 4.28 19.70
N LYS A 127 7.44 3.17 20.20
CA LYS A 127 8.16 1.91 20.45
C LYS A 127 8.15 0.92 19.27
N ALA A 128 7.47 1.23 18.16
CA ALA A 128 7.43 0.35 17.00
C ALA A 128 8.45 0.80 15.92
N VAL A 129 9.62 0.16 15.95
CA VAL A 129 10.65 -0.02 14.88
C VAL A 129 11.13 1.25 14.13
#